data_AF-A0A4Z0AUM4-F1
#
_entry.id   AF-A0A4Z0AUM4-F1
#
_cell.length_a   1.000
_cell.length_b   1.000
_cell.length_c   1.000
_cell.angle_alpha   90.00
_cell.angle_beta   90.00
_cell.angle_gamma   90.00
#
_symmetry.space_group_name_H-M   'P 1'
#
loop_
_entity.id
_entity.type
_entity.pdbx_description
1 polymer ?
#
loop_
_entity_poly.entity_id
_entity_poly.type
_entity_poly.pdbx_seq_one_letter_code
_entity_poly.pdbx_strand_id
1 'polypeptide(L)'
;MNSMIVQRALVVAVAAFAFYGGPSSGTEQRWQLTMNNAELRDVVEEMSSILDTTVILDPKIQGRITVMSRQALDREGVRRLFYSVLDAHDFSVIDQGDQILIVPVAQAKSQASAMAERPPAAQQFVTQVYALGASSAPDLAGLVRPLISPNGYVGPSVSANALVITDTARNVGRIGEVIRQLDSGAKNTHELIELHHGVAADIARLMEASLGKQNPDSAIQVLADSRSNRLVIVGTPEVRQRLVQLARSLDTATPARLDNARVMRLRYSDAKQLAEVLDTMGQGTKTTSISTGLKDAATSQPFMVRADESQNALVIVAEAAQLATLEGIVKELDQPRAQVLIHAAIVEVSGDISEALGVQWAFNGGRAQGVVNFPGTGIPILGALKFDESTVAPEGALLKLGTDRFGALISALASNTHSNLLSTPSLLTLDNQEAEIIVGQNVPFKTGSYATTGSGADNPFTTVERKDVGISLKIKPYINEGSTLRLEVEQEVSDIAPAVSGVDSSDLITNKRALKSTILADDGQIIVIGGLIKDSVRSQKSGVPLLRDIPYLGALFRWSRDTQTKSNLMVFLRPTIVRSGQDLSGISQQRYQDLREQSQPRLPDEAAQLFDARRPASEAQ
;
A
#
# COMPACT_ATOMS: atom_id res chain seq x y z
N MET A 1 -62.78 30.99 59.81
CA MET A 1 -61.98 29.74 59.91
C MET A 1 -60.52 30.07 59.66
N ASN A 2 -59.51 29.47 60.29
CA ASN A 2 -59.52 28.58 61.46
C ASN A 2 -58.15 28.60 62.17
N SER A 3 -58.13 28.28 63.48
CA SER A 3 -57.08 27.58 64.29
C SER A 3 -55.64 27.46 63.74
N MET A 4 -54.52 27.53 64.51
CA MET A 4 -54.14 27.60 65.95
C MET A 4 -52.58 27.77 65.95
N ILE A 5 -51.75 27.92 67.00
CA ILE A 5 -51.76 28.05 68.48
C ILE A 5 -50.49 28.91 68.79
N VAL A 6 -50.33 29.88 69.71
CA VAL A 6 -50.83 30.21 71.07
C VAL A 6 -49.86 29.79 72.20
N GLN A 7 -49.37 30.78 72.97
CA GLN A 7 -48.58 30.68 74.23
C GLN A 7 -47.13 30.12 74.09
N ARG A 8 -46.15 30.39 74.96
CA ARG A 8 -45.88 31.29 76.14
C ARG A 8 -44.33 31.48 76.14
N ALA A 9 -43.63 32.38 76.85
CA ALA A 9 -43.76 33.18 78.09
C ALA A 9 -42.67 34.32 77.98
N LEU A 10 -42.35 35.31 78.85
CA LEU A 10 -42.80 35.88 80.14
C LEU A 10 -41.58 36.65 80.72
N VAL A 11 -41.69 37.97 81.05
CA VAL A 11 -40.99 38.69 82.19
C VAL A 11 -39.44 38.80 82.14
N VAL A 12 -38.67 39.82 82.62
CA VAL A 12 -38.78 41.19 83.25
C VAL A 12 -37.35 41.80 83.23
N ALA A 13 -36.98 43.03 83.65
CA ALA A 13 -37.46 44.44 83.56
C ALA A 13 -36.64 45.27 84.60
N VAL A 14 -36.78 46.62 84.64
CA VAL A 14 -36.08 47.56 85.59
C VAL A 14 -34.56 47.70 85.29
N ALA A 15 -33.83 48.82 85.47
CA ALA A 15 -34.11 50.21 85.89
C ALA A 15 -33.61 51.19 84.80
N ALA A 16 -33.96 52.48 84.69
CA ALA A 16 -34.48 53.49 85.63
C ALA A 16 -33.48 54.07 86.65
N PHE A 17 -32.58 54.94 86.17
CA PHE A 17 -32.11 56.08 86.97
C PHE A 17 -31.90 57.31 86.07
N ALA A 18 -32.43 58.45 86.51
CA ALA A 18 -32.15 59.76 85.92
C ALA A 18 -31.16 60.49 86.83
N PHE A 19 -30.20 61.22 86.25
CA PHE A 19 -29.46 62.24 86.99
C PHE A 19 -29.27 63.49 86.13
N TYR A 20 -29.61 64.63 86.72
CA TYR A 20 -29.19 65.94 86.24
C TYR A 20 -27.66 66.05 86.37
N GLY A 21 -27.01 66.52 85.32
CA GLY A 21 -25.59 66.89 85.33
C GLY A 21 -25.38 68.08 84.41
N GLY A 22 -25.25 69.28 84.99
CA GLY A 22 -24.82 70.46 84.24
C GLY A 22 -23.36 70.31 83.79
N PRO A 23 -22.90 71.11 82.80
CA PRO A 23 -21.54 71.00 82.28
C PRO A 23 -20.52 71.42 83.34
N SER A 24 -19.94 70.44 84.03
CA SER A 24 -18.73 70.63 84.82
C SER A 24 -17.57 70.91 83.86
N SER A 25 -17.29 72.19 83.64
CA SER A 25 -16.14 72.67 82.87
C SER A 25 -14.85 72.35 83.62
N GLY A 26 -14.42 71.09 83.56
CA GLY A 26 -13.07 70.71 83.93
C GLY A 26 -12.11 71.47 83.02
N THR A 27 -11.32 72.36 83.61
CA THR A 27 -10.22 73.01 82.90
C THR A 27 -9.20 71.95 82.53
N GLU A 28 -9.27 71.46 81.28
CA GLU A 28 -8.19 70.69 80.67
C GLU A 28 -6.89 71.48 80.87
N GLN A 29 -5.97 70.92 81.64
CA GLN A 29 -4.61 71.42 81.65
C GLN A 29 -4.05 71.26 80.24
N ARG A 30 -3.48 72.33 79.68
CA ARG A 30 -2.86 72.32 78.36
C ARG A 30 -1.41 72.72 78.50
N TRP A 31 -0.53 71.85 78.02
CA TRP A 31 0.91 72.00 78.19
C TRP A 31 1.54 72.58 76.93
N GLN A 32 2.43 73.55 77.09
CA GLN A 32 3.27 74.07 76.01
C GLN A 32 4.71 73.66 76.24
N LEU A 33 5.15 72.61 75.54
CA LEU A 33 6.46 72.00 75.73
C LEU A 33 7.50 72.74 74.87
N THR A 34 8.63 73.11 75.49
CA THR A 34 9.83 73.57 74.78
C THR A 34 11.06 73.00 75.49
N MET A 35 11.62 71.95 74.90
CA MET A 35 12.83 71.25 75.35
C MET A 35 13.90 71.41 74.27
N ASN A 36 15.12 71.77 74.65
CA ASN A 36 16.21 72.01 73.71
C ASN A 36 17.45 71.23 74.15
N ASN A 37 17.87 70.25 73.33
CA ASN A 37 19.00 69.36 73.61
C ASN A 37 18.90 68.65 74.98
N ALA A 38 17.69 68.28 75.38
CA ALA A 38 17.42 67.48 76.58
C ALA A 38 17.76 66.00 76.33
N GLU A 39 18.11 65.24 77.37
CA GLU A 39 18.37 63.81 77.18
C GLU A 39 17.04 63.04 77.12
N LEU A 40 17.00 61.99 76.30
CA LEU A 40 15.75 61.27 76.01
C LEU A 40 15.12 60.63 77.27
N ARG A 41 15.92 60.38 78.32
CA ARG A 41 15.45 59.86 79.62
C ARG A 41 14.66 60.90 80.39
N ASP A 42 15.24 62.09 80.56
CA ASP A 42 14.63 63.25 81.23
C ASP A 42 13.28 63.59 80.57
N VAL A 43 13.21 63.51 79.24
CA VAL A 43 11.96 63.75 78.50
C VAL A 43 10.94 62.62 78.71
N VAL A 44 11.36 61.35 78.79
CA VAL A 44 10.44 60.25 79.15
C VAL A 44 9.91 60.43 80.58
N GLU A 45 10.70 60.94 81.52
CA GLU A 45 10.30 61.18 82.91
C GLU A 45 9.33 62.37 83.05
N GLU A 46 9.59 63.48 82.36
CA GLU A 46 8.63 64.59 82.24
C GLU A 46 7.33 64.15 81.53
N MET A 47 7.42 63.34 80.47
CA MET A 47 6.23 62.87 79.76
C MET A 47 5.44 61.83 80.57
N SER A 48 6.09 60.97 81.35
CA SER A 48 5.39 60.00 82.22
C SER A 48 4.69 60.70 83.38
N SER A 49 5.27 61.78 83.92
CA SER A 49 4.65 62.67 84.90
C SER A 49 3.39 63.37 84.33
N ILE A 50 3.48 63.98 83.14
CA ILE A 50 2.34 64.63 82.47
C ILE A 50 1.25 63.62 82.06
N LEU A 51 1.64 62.38 81.71
CA LEU A 51 0.73 61.32 81.30
C LEU A 51 0.22 60.46 82.46
N ASP A 52 0.72 60.66 83.69
CA ASP A 52 0.29 59.95 84.92
C ASP A 52 0.37 58.41 84.73
N THR A 53 1.47 57.91 84.15
CA THR A 53 1.62 56.50 83.73
C THR A 53 3.00 55.93 84.07
N THR A 54 3.03 54.72 84.64
CA THR A 54 4.28 53.99 84.93
C THR A 54 5.02 53.62 83.65
N VAL A 55 6.30 54.00 83.51
CA VAL A 55 7.14 53.67 82.34
C VAL A 55 8.34 52.82 82.73
N ILE A 56 8.55 51.72 82.00
CA ILE A 56 9.72 50.84 82.09
C ILE A 56 10.65 51.15 80.91
N LEU A 57 11.90 51.49 81.23
CA LEU A 57 12.95 51.90 80.28
C LEU A 57 13.94 50.76 80.03
N ASP A 58 14.19 50.39 78.76
CA ASP A 58 15.36 49.57 78.41
C ASP A 58 16.67 50.38 78.67
N PRO A 59 17.72 49.79 79.28
CA PRO A 59 18.98 50.48 79.56
C PRO A 59 19.71 51.05 78.33
N LYS A 60 19.34 50.63 77.10
CA LYS A 60 19.87 51.14 75.83
C LYS A 60 19.25 52.46 75.37
N ILE A 61 18.21 52.96 76.03
CA ILE A 61 17.61 54.26 75.70
C ILE A 61 18.65 55.37 75.97
N GLN A 62 19.19 55.93 74.89
CA GLN A 62 20.19 57.00 74.89
C GLN A 62 19.96 57.89 73.66
N GLY A 63 20.11 59.20 73.82
CA GLY A 63 19.89 60.18 72.76
C GLY A 63 19.61 61.56 73.34
N ARG A 64 19.73 62.59 72.50
CA ARG A 64 19.33 63.97 72.84
C ARG A 64 18.34 64.50 71.83
N ILE A 65 17.34 65.22 72.31
CA ILE A 65 16.20 65.68 71.51
C ILE A 65 15.87 67.15 71.77
N THR A 66 15.34 67.80 70.74
CA THR A 66 14.80 69.16 70.78
C THR A 66 13.35 69.11 70.31
N VAL A 67 12.43 69.46 71.19
CA VAL A 67 10.98 69.39 70.96
C VAL A 67 10.39 70.76 71.25
N MET A 68 9.80 71.41 70.24
CA MET A 68 9.29 72.78 70.33
C MET A 68 7.82 72.85 69.89
N SER A 69 6.89 72.78 70.84
CA SER A 69 5.48 73.03 70.57
C SER A 69 5.17 74.53 70.67
N ARG A 70 4.59 75.07 69.59
CA ARG A 70 4.03 76.44 69.55
C ARG A 70 2.52 76.48 69.80
N GLN A 71 1.92 75.34 70.11
CA GLN A 71 0.50 75.19 70.44
C GLN A 71 0.36 74.51 71.81
N ALA A 72 -0.62 74.94 72.60
CA ALA A 72 -0.92 74.32 73.90
C ALA A 72 -1.64 72.99 73.67
N LEU A 73 -0.99 71.89 74.03
CA LEU A 73 -1.43 70.52 73.77
C LEU A 73 -2.29 69.98 74.91
N ASP A 74 -3.33 69.24 74.55
CA ASP A 74 -4.11 68.37 75.42
C ASP A 74 -3.33 67.09 75.79
N ARG A 75 -3.79 66.33 76.79
CA ARG A 75 -3.11 65.10 77.27
C ARG A 75 -2.92 64.06 76.14
N GLU A 76 -3.86 63.97 75.20
CA GLU A 76 -3.75 63.06 74.05
C GLU A 76 -2.91 63.66 72.91
N GLY A 77 -2.85 64.98 72.75
CA GLY A 77 -1.86 65.70 71.95
C GLY A 77 -0.42 65.42 72.43
N VAL A 78 -0.16 65.54 73.73
CA VAL A 78 1.14 65.21 74.34
C VAL A 78 1.50 63.74 74.11
N ARG A 79 0.57 62.79 74.37
CA ARG A 79 0.78 61.36 74.11
C ARG A 79 1.20 61.05 72.67
N ARG A 80 0.51 61.66 71.68
CA ARG A 80 0.82 61.48 70.25
C ARG A 80 2.17 62.08 69.86
N LEU A 81 2.52 63.25 70.41
CA LEU A 81 3.83 63.86 70.21
C LEU A 81 4.95 62.98 70.79
N PHE A 82 4.78 62.49 72.02
CA PHE A 82 5.74 61.61 72.70
C PHE A 82 6.02 60.34 71.90
N TYR A 83 4.98 59.63 71.45
CA TYR A 83 5.14 58.42 70.64
C TYR A 83 5.83 58.72 69.29
N SER A 84 5.55 59.87 68.68
CA SER A 84 6.19 60.30 67.42
C SER A 84 7.68 60.65 67.61
N VAL A 85 8.07 61.12 68.78
CA VAL A 85 9.48 61.40 69.14
C VAL A 85 10.26 60.11 69.42
N LEU A 86 9.63 59.08 70.01
CA LEU A 86 10.25 57.77 70.20
C LEU A 86 10.45 57.03 68.86
N ASP A 87 9.43 57.04 68.00
CA ASP A 87 9.46 56.43 66.65
C ASP A 87 10.57 57.05 65.78
N ALA A 88 10.76 58.38 65.87
CA ALA A 88 11.84 59.10 65.20
C ALA A 88 13.27 58.76 65.69
N HIS A 89 13.41 57.98 66.77
CA HIS A 89 14.67 57.52 67.35
C HIS A 89 14.77 55.99 67.45
N ASP A 90 14.03 55.25 66.60
CA ASP A 90 14.02 53.77 66.53
C ASP A 90 13.55 53.06 67.83
N PHE A 91 12.79 53.75 68.68
CA PHE A 91 12.14 53.17 69.87
C PHE A 91 10.63 53.01 69.66
N SER A 92 10.11 51.84 70.04
CA SER A 92 8.69 51.51 69.99
C SER A 92 8.09 51.41 71.39
N VAL A 93 6.82 51.75 71.48
CA VAL A 93 6.02 51.72 72.71
C VAL A 93 5.16 50.46 72.72
N ILE A 94 5.30 49.65 73.76
CA ILE A 94 4.42 48.51 74.05
C ILE A 94 3.57 48.84 75.27
N ASP A 95 2.28 49.02 75.04
CA ASP A 95 1.28 49.28 76.06
C ASP A 95 0.90 47.97 76.77
N GLN A 96 1.01 47.93 78.11
CA GLN A 96 0.63 46.79 78.95
C GLN A 96 -0.48 47.17 79.97
N GLY A 97 -1.27 48.21 79.65
CA GLY A 97 -2.44 48.63 80.42
C GLY A 97 -2.12 49.56 81.58
N ASP A 98 -1.47 49.04 82.63
CA ASP A 98 -1.13 49.80 83.85
C ASP A 98 0.34 50.26 83.86
N GLN A 99 1.11 49.82 82.87
CA GLN A 99 2.50 50.21 82.62
C GLN A 99 2.80 50.26 81.11
N ILE A 100 3.74 51.11 80.73
CA ILE A 100 4.24 51.25 79.36
C ILE A 100 5.69 50.77 79.31
N LEU A 101 6.02 49.90 78.36
CA LEU A 101 7.39 49.42 78.11
C LEU A 101 7.95 50.07 76.83
N ILE A 102 9.10 50.71 76.94
CA ILE A 102 9.81 51.32 75.79
C ILE A 102 10.98 50.42 75.39
N VAL A 103 10.98 49.90 74.16
CA VAL A 103 12.00 48.99 73.62
C VAL A 103 12.44 49.39 72.21
N PRO A 104 13.67 49.04 71.76
CA PRO A 104 14.06 49.24 70.37
C PRO A 104 13.11 48.53 69.40
N VAL A 105 12.77 49.17 68.26
CA VAL A 105 11.83 48.63 67.25
C VAL A 105 12.19 47.20 66.83
N ALA A 106 13.48 46.85 66.76
CA ALA A 106 13.96 45.51 66.44
C ALA A 106 13.46 44.40 67.39
N GLN A 107 13.21 44.72 68.67
CA GLN A 107 12.67 43.77 69.65
C GLN A 107 11.14 43.74 69.66
N ALA A 108 10.47 44.86 69.39
CA ALA A 108 9.01 44.91 69.26
C ALA A 108 8.49 43.96 68.17
N LYS A 109 9.25 43.78 67.07
CA LYS A 109 8.89 42.90 65.93
C LYS A 109 8.65 41.43 66.31
N SER A 110 9.28 40.90 67.36
CA SER A 110 9.09 39.49 67.75
C SER A 110 7.90 39.26 68.70
N GLN A 111 7.52 40.27 69.49
CA GLN A 111 6.43 40.17 70.46
C GLN A 111 5.07 40.63 69.91
N ALA A 112 5.04 41.56 68.94
CA ALA A 112 3.80 42.05 68.33
C ALA A 112 2.93 40.95 67.69
N SER A 113 3.53 39.83 67.30
CA SER A 113 2.87 38.65 66.70
C SER A 113 1.77 38.01 67.56
N ALA A 114 1.66 38.35 68.85
CA ALA A 114 0.75 37.70 69.80
C ALA A 114 -0.63 38.36 69.96
N MET A 115 -0.89 39.52 69.37
CA MET A 115 -2.14 40.30 69.58
C MET A 115 -2.82 40.71 68.27
N ALA A 116 -3.56 39.78 67.65
CA ALA A 116 -4.21 39.98 66.35
C ALA A 116 -5.71 40.35 66.40
N GLU A 117 -6.36 40.38 67.57
CA GLU A 117 -7.83 40.45 67.72
C GLU A 117 -8.40 41.81 68.16
N ARG A 118 -7.65 42.91 68.00
CA ARG A 118 -8.14 44.26 68.30
C ARG A 118 -7.73 45.23 67.18
N PRO A 119 -8.59 46.19 66.76
CA PRO A 119 -8.26 47.12 65.68
C PRO A 119 -7.00 47.92 66.04
N PRO A 120 -5.89 47.77 65.28
CA PRO A 120 -4.61 48.32 65.66
C PRO A 120 -4.56 49.83 65.42
N ALA A 121 -3.75 50.53 66.23
CA ALA A 121 -3.42 51.92 65.96
C ALA A 121 -2.64 52.02 64.64
N ALA A 122 -2.84 53.11 63.88
CA ALA A 122 -2.39 53.23 62.48
C ALA A 122 -0.86 53.19 62.24
N GLN A 123 -0.05 53.09 63.31
CA GLN A 123 1.41 52.99 63.32
C GLN A 123 1.92 51.60 63.72
N GLN A 124 1.07 50.69 64.19
CA GLN A 124 1.47 49.33 64.56
C GLN A 124 1.76 48.47 63.32
N PHE A 125 2.78 47.62 63.42
CA PHE A 125 3.10 46.60 62.40
C PHE A 125 2.09 45.45 62.48
N VAL A 126 1.58 45.03 61.32
CA VAL A 126 0.67 43.89 61.17
C VAL A 126 1.11 43.00 60.01
N THR A 127 0.88 41.70 60.15
CA THR A 127 1.09 40.71 59.08
C THR A 127 -0.25 40.33 58.49
N GLN A 128 -0.43 40.49 57.18
CA GLN A 128 -1.63 40.10 56.45
C GLN A 128 -1.27 39.20 55.27
N VAL A 129 -2.15 38.25 54.95
CA VAL A 129 -2.02 37.32 53.83
C VAL A 129 -3.08 37.65 52.78
N TYR A 130 -2.66 37.83 51.54
CA TYR A 130 -3.54 38.06 50.38
C TYR A 130 -3.45 36.86 49.43
N ALA A 131 -4.50 36.07 49.29
CA ALA A 131 -4.60 35.04 48.27
C ALA A 131 -4.87 35.68 46.88
N LEU A 132 -4.28 35.12 45.84
CA LEU A 132 -4.32 35.63 44.46
C LEU A 132 -5.02 34.62 43.53
N GLY A 133 -5.94 35.10 42.71
CA GLY A 133 -6.82 34.26 41.89
C GLY A 133 -6.45 34.15 40.41
N ALA A 134 -5.77 35.15 39.83
CA ALA A 134 -5.38 35.16 38.41
C ALA A 134 -3.88 35.45 38.21
N SER A 135 -3.27 36.22 39.11
CA SER A 135 -1.85 36.58 39.06
C SER A 135 -0.97 35.63 39.89
N SER A 136 0.29 35.50 39.46
CA SER A 136 1.31 34.68 40.11
C SER A 136 1.93 35.38 41.33
N ALA A 137 2.02 34.70 42.47
CA ALA A 137 2.52 35.30 43.71
C ALA A 137 3.96 35.86 43.63
N PRO A 138 4.95 35.19 43.00
CA PRO A 138 6.30 35.75 42.83
C PRO A 138 6.34 37.04 42.01
N ASP A 139 5.53 37.14 40.96
CA ASP A 139 5.55 38.28 40.04
C ASP A 139 4.97 39.54 40.72
N LEU A 140 3.84 39.38 41.42
CA LEU A 140 3.29 40.45 42.26
C LEU A 140 4.18 40.76 43.47
N ALA A 141 4.87 39.77 44.06
CA ALA A 141 5.86 40.04 45.11
C ALA A 141 6.99 40.95 44.58
N GLY A 142 7.51 40.67 43.38
CA GLY A 142 8.52 41.51 42.73
C GLY A 142 8.05 42.94 42.48
N LEU A 143 6.82 43.10 41.97
CA LEU A 143 6.23 44.40 41.62
C LEU A 143 5.81 45.24 42.85
N VAL A 144 5.40 44.59 43.95
CA VAL A 144 4.99 45.25 45.21
C VAL A 144 6.17 45.57 46.12
N ARG A 145 7.30 44.85 46.02
CA ARG A 145 8.49 45.03 46.87
C ARG A 145 9.02 46.47 46.99
N PRO A 146 8.94 47.36 45.98
CA PRO A 146 9.35 48.77 46.13
C PRO A 146 8.39 49.63 46.96
N LEU A 147 7.20 49.13 47.30
CA LEU A 147 6.15 49.90 48.01
C LEU A 147 6.11 49.65 49.52
N ILE A 148 6.91 48.71 50.03
CA ILE A 148 7.00 48.39 51.46
C ILE A 148 7.94 49.37 52.20
N SER A 149 7.69 49.59 53.48
CA SER A 149 8.58 50.36 54.35
C SER A 149 9.95 49.68 54.49
N PRO A 150 11.05 50.42 54.75
CA PRO A 150 12.39 49.83 54.94
C PRO A 150 12.48 48.76 56.04
N ASN A 151 11.52 48.78 56.99
CA ASN A 151 11.40 47.85 58.10
C ASN A 151 10.40 46.69 57.86
N GLY A 152 9.71 46.67 56.73
CA GLY A 152 8.68 45.68 56.37
C GLY A 152 9.21 44.46 55.61
N TYR A 153 8.33 43.47 55.41
CA TYR A 153 8.62 42.22 54.71
C TYR A 153 7.52 41.90 53.69
N VAL A 154 7.91 41.33 52.55
CA VAL A 154 7.00 40.78 51.54
C VAL A 154 7.54 39.43 51.08
N GLY A 155 6.68 38.40 51.04
CA GLY A 155 7.09 37.02 50.72
C GLY A 155 6.01 36.24 49.96
N PRO A 156 6.31 35.69 48.77
CA PRO A 156 5.35 34.87 48.02
C PRO A 156 5.27 33.46 48.59
N SER A 157 4.08 33.06 49.03
CA SER A 157 3.71 31.67 49.32
C SER A 157 3.25 30.98 48.03
N VAL A 158 4.20 30.38 47.32
CA VAL A 158 3.96 29.74 46.02
C VAL A 158 2.98 28.57 46.08
N SER A 159 2.92 27.83 47.19
CA SER A 159 2.03 26.68 47.37
C SER A 159 0.56 27.06 47.61
N ALA A 160 0.31 28.29 48.08
CA ALA A 160 -1.03 28.82 48.33
C ALA A 160 -1.44 29.93 47.34
N ASN A 161 -0.59 30.21 46.33
CA ASN A 161 -0.61 31.41 45.49
C ASN A 161 -1.00 32.69 46.27
N ALA A 162 -0.31 32.95 47.38
CA ALA A 162 -0.65 34.02 48.30
C ALA A 162 0.56 34.90 48.64
N LEU A 163 0.36 36.20 48.80
CA LEU A 163 1.39 37.15 49.19
C LEU A 163 1.26 37.45 50.69
N VAL A 164 2.31 37.16 51.46
CA VAL A 164 2.42 37.50 52.89
C VAL A 164 3.12 38.85 53.02
N ILE A 165 2.53 39.77 53.76
CA ILE A 165 2.98 41.17 53.86
C ILE A 165 3.00 41.58 55.33
N THR A 166 4.14 42.08 55.81
CA THR A 166 4.30 42.63 57.16
C THR A 166 4.79 44.06 57.08
N ASP A 167 3.94 45.02 57.42
CA ASP A 167 4.24 46.47 57.41
C ASP A 167 3.30 47.18 58.41
N THR A 168 3.42 48.50 58.56
CA THR A 168 2.47 49.33 59.28
C THR A 168 1.05 49.16 58.72
N ALA A 169 0.04 49.14 59.59
CA ALA A 169 -1.36 48.93 59.20
C ALA A 169 -1.85 49.89 58.09
N ARG A 170 -1.35 51.13 58.07
CA ARG A 170 -1.62 52.11 57.01
C ARG A 170 -1.06 51.69 55.64
N ASN A 171 0.17 51.15 55.59
CA ASN A 171 0.78 50.77 54.32
C ASN A 171 0.25 49.42 53.80
N VAL A 172 0.00 48.45 54.68
CA VAL A 172 -0.63 47.16 54.31
C VAL A 172 -1.99 47.39 53.63
N GLY A 173 -2.84 48.25 54.19
CA GLY A 173 -4.14 48.59 53.58
C GLY A 173 -4.02 49.22 52.18
N ARG A 174 -3.02 50.10 51.97
CA ARG A 174 -2.73 50.71 50.65
C ARG A 174 -2.23 49.68 49.65
N ILE A 175 -1.32 48.80 50.06
CA ILE A 175 -0.76 47.73 49.23
C ILE A 175 -1.85 46.71 48.84
N GLY A 176 -2.74 46.35 49.77
CA GLY A 176 -3.86 45.43 49.51
C GLY A 176 -4.88 45.93 48.48
N GLU A 177 -5.01 47.24 48.28
CA GLU A 177 -5.80 47.82 47.18
C GLU A 177 -5.11 47.63 45.83
N VAL A 178 -3.81 47.95 45.74
CA VAL A 178 -3.00 47.76 44.53
C VAL A 178 -2.98 46.29 44.10
N ILE A 179 -2.84 45.35 45.05
CA ILE A 179 -2.88 43.91 44.77
C ILE A 179 -4.23 43.48 44.19
N ARG A 180 -5.35 43.94 44.75
CA ARG A 180 -6.69 43.61 44.23
C ARG A 180 -6.95 44.17 42.83
N GLN A 181 -6.37 45.33 42.51
CA GLN A 181 -6.45 45.90 41.17
C GLN A 181 -5.63 45.09 40.16
N LEU A 182 -4.41 44.67 40.52
CA LEU A 182 -3.55 43.86 39.66
C LEU A 182 -4.10 42.44 39.45
N ASP A 183 -4.54 41.75 40.51
CA ASP A 183 -5.10 40.39 40.43
C ASP A 183 -6.48 40.34 39.75
N SER A 184 -7.11 41.48 39.46
CA SER A 184 -8.30 41.55 38.62
C SER A 184 -8.01 41.34 37.12
N GLY A 185 -6.73 41.38 36.72
CA GLY A 185 -6.28 41.22 35.34
C GLY A 185 -6.42 39.80 34.78
N ALA A 186 -6.97 39.69 33.57
CA ALA A 186 -6.88 38.54 32.66
C ALA A 186 -7.27 37.16 33.23
N LYS A 187 -8.58 36.94 33.47
CA LYS A 187 -9.13 35.58 33.61
C LYS A 187 -9.07 34.82 32.27
N ASN A 188 -8.06 33.97 32.10
CA ASN A 188 -7.96 33.04 30.98
C ASN A 188 -9.20 32.13 30.95
N THR A 189 -9.96 32.19 29.87
CA THR A 189 -11.25 31.50 29.73
C THR A 189 -11.29 30.69 28.44
N HIS A 190 -11.96 29.54 28.49
CA HIS A 190 -12.08 28.63 27.35
C HIS A 190 -13.37 28.87 26.56
N GLU A 191 -13.33 28.64 25.25
CA GLU A 191 -14.48 28.59 24.36
C GLU A 191 -14.39 27.34 23.49
N LEU A 192 -15.55 26.77 23.17
CA LEU A 192 -15.66 25.49 22.46
C LEU A 192 -16.33 25.73 21.10
N ILE A 193 -15.67 25.32 20.02
CA ILE A 193 -16.18 25.41 18.64
C ILE A 193 -16.40 23.99 18.11
N GLU A 194 -17.54 23.76 17.46
CA GLU A 194 -17.78 22.56 16.65
C GLU A 194 -17.52 22.89 15.18
N LEU A 195 -16.81 22.00 14.48
CA LEU A 195 -16.42 22.18 13.08
C LEU A 195 -17.26 21.24 12.20
N HIS A 196 -17.87 21.80 11.15
CA HIS A 196 -18.83 21.08 10.30
C HIS A 196 -18.22 20.49 9.02
N HIS A 197 -17.06 20.99 8.58
CA HIS A 197 -16.42 20.61 7.31
C HIS A 197 -14.93 20.31 7.47
N GLY A 198 -14.22 21.09 8.28
CA GLY A 198 -12.79 20.93 8.54
C GLY A 198 -12.49 19.92 9.64
N VAL A 199 -11.35 19.21 9.52
CA VAL A 199 -10.85 18.29 10.55
C VAL A 199 -10.18 19.08 11.67
N ALA A 200 -10.68 18.93 12.90
CA ALA A 200 -10.21 19.69 14.07
C ALA A 200 -8.68 19.56 14.31
N ALA A 201 -8.11 18.38 14.08
CA ALA A 201 -6.68 18.12 14.28
C ALA A 201 -5.78 18.91 13.31
N ASP A 202 -6.20 19.09 12.06
CA ASP A 202 -5.40 19.80 11.05
C ASP A 202 -5.60 21.32 11.13
N ILE A 203 -6.82 21.77 11.45
CA ILE A 203 -7.11 23.17 11.78
C ILE A 203 -6.34 23.61 13.04
N ALA A 204 -6.30 22.79 14.10
CA ALA A 204 -5.52 23.10 15.29
C ALA A 204 -4.03 23.29 14.98
N ARG A 205 -3.42 22.36 14.22
CA ARG A 205 -2.01 22.47 13.78
C ARG A 205 -1.73 23.73 12.97
N LEU A 206 -2.64 24.14 12.10
CA LEU A 206 -2.51 25.36 11.31
C LEU A 206 -2.64 26.62 12.19
N MET A 207 -3.50 26.59 13.21
CA MET A 207 -3.67 27.66 14.18
C MET A 207 -2.47 27.76 15.15
N GLU A 208 -1.92 26.63 15.63
CA GLU A 208 -0.65 26.57 16.36
C GLU A 208 0.51 27.14 15.53
N ALA A 209 0.62 26.77 14.26
CA ALA A 209 1.61 27.31 13.34
C ALA A 209 1.44 28.84 13.12
N SER A 210 0.20 29.34 13.10
CA SER A 210 -0.11 30.78 13.00
C SER A 210 0.11 31.56 14.30
N LEU A 211 0.11 30.90 15.47
CA LEU A 211 0.51 31.48 16.76
C LEU A 211 2.04 31.57 16.89
N GLY A 212 2.74 30.60 16.31
CA GLY A 212 4.19 30.47 16.41
C GLY A 212 4.64 29.98 17.79
N LYS A 213 5.93 29.65 17.91
CA LYS A 213 6.53 29.16 19.17
C LYS A 213 6.87 30.32 20.12
N GLN A 214 5.85 31.00 20.65
CA GLN A 214 6.03 31.91 21.78
C GLN A 214 6.03 31.16 23.12
N ASN A 215 6.42 31.84 24.21
CA ASN A 215 6.80 31.21 25.48
C ASN A 215 5.69 30.32 26.07
N PRO A 216 6.02 29.22 26.78
CA PRO A 216 5.04 28.31 27.38
C PRO A 216 4.13 28.94 28.45
N ASP A 217 4.53 30.07 29.05
CA ASP A 217 3.69 30.88 29.95
C ASP A 217 2.64 31.73 29.22
N SER A 218 2.65 31.73 27.89
CA SER A 218 1.60 32.36 27.07
C SER A 218 0.33 31.51 27.20
N ALA A 219 -0.63 31.95 28.02
CA ALA A 219 -1.85 31.22 28.36
C ALA A 219 -2.88 31.06 27.21
N ILE A 220 -2.41 31.11 25.96
CA ILE A 220 -3.19 30.89 24.74
C ILE A 220 -2.92 29.45 24.29
N GLN A 221 -3.92 28.58 24.39
CA GLN A 221 -3.80 27.17 24.00
C GLN A 221 -4.94 26.79 23.07
N VAL A 222 -4.62 26.02 22.03
CA VAL A 222 -5.58 25.47 21.06
C VAL A 222 -5.47 23.95 21.16
N LEU A 223 -6.58 23.26 21.43
CA LEU A 223 -6.64 21.80 21.55
C LEU A 223 -7.74 21.25 20.64
N ALA A 224 -7.48 20.15 19.95
CA ALA A 224 -8.48 19.43 19.15
C ALA A 224 -9.01 18.19 19.89
N ASP A 225 -10.33 18.08 20.07
CA ASP A 225 -10.99 16.78 20.29
C ASP A 225 -11.32 16.19 18.92
N SER A 226 -10.44 15.34 18.42
CA SER A 226 -10.60 14.62 17.15
C SER A 226 -11.76 13.62 17.14
N ARG A 227 -12.30 13.23 18.30
CA ARG A 227 -13.42 12.28 18.42
C ARG A 227 -14.78 12.99 18.38
N SER A 228 -14.86 14.27 18.77
CA SER A 228 -16.08 15.09 18.57
C SER A 228 -15.97 16.14 17.45
N ASN A 229 -14.82 16.22 16.77
CA ASN A 229 -14.47 17.26 15.80
C ASN A 229 -14.64 18.68 16.36
N ARG A 230 -14.22 18.88 17.61
CA ARG A 230 -14.31 20.17 18.32
C ARG A 230 -12.95 20.78 18.58
N LEU A 231 -12.91 22.11 18.56
CA LEU A 231 -11.75 22.91 18.90
C LEU A 231 -11.98 23.61 20.24
N VAL A 232 -11.04 23.44 21.17
CA VAL A 232 -10.99 24.15 22.45
C VAL A 232 -9.99 25.29 22.31
N ILE A 233 -10.42 26.53 22.55
CA ILE A 233 -9.54 27.70 22.55
C ILE A 233 -9.53 28.30 23.94
N VAL A 234 -8.37 28.28 24.60
CA VAL A 234 -8.09 28.92 25.88
C VAL A 234 -7.32 30.21 25.61
N GLY A 235 -7.67 31.31 26.28
CA GLY A 235 -6.88 32.54 26.25
C GLY A 235 -7.62 33.80 26.67
N THR A 236 -7.06 34.96 26.30
CA THR A 236 -7.68 36.27 26.47
C THR A 236 -8.84 36.47 25.46
N PRO A 237 -9.87 37.28 25.79
CA PRO A 237 -11.06 37.42 24.94
C PRO A 237 -10.76 37.97 23.53
N GLU A 238 -9.78 38.87 23.41
CA GLU A 238 -9.36 39.47 22.14
C GLU A 238 -8.74 38.43 21.18
N VAL A 239 -7.79 37.65 21.68
CA VAL A 239 -7.15 36.57 20.91
C VAL A 239 -8.17 35.50 20.55
N ARG A 240 -9.06 35.16 21.49
CA ARG A 240 -10.09 34.14 21.29
C ARG A 240 -11.06 34.53 20.16
N GLN A 241 -11.55 35.77 20.12
CA GLN A 241 -12.39 36.24 19.01
C GLN A 241 -11.68 36.14 17.64
N ARG A 242 -10.40 36.51 17.58
CA ARG A 242 -9.59 36.38 16.34
C ARG A 242 -9.43 34.91 15.91
N LEU A 243 -9.25 33.99 16.85
CA LEU A 243 -9.12 32.56 16.58
C LEU A 243 -10.47 31.90 16.22
N VAL A 244 -11.59 32.35 16.79
CA VAL A 244 -12.96 31.95 16.38
C VAL A 244 -13.22 32.37 14.94
N GLN A 245 -12.83 33.59 14.54
CA GLN A 245 -12.95 34.06 13.15
C GLN A 245 -12.06 33.24 12.19
N LEU A 246 -10.81 32.97 12.57
CA LEU A 246 -9.90 32.14 11.78
C LEU A 246 -10.47 30.71 11.59
N ALA A 247 -10.92 30.07 12.67
CA ALA A 247 -11.54 28.74 12.61
C ALA A 247 -12.74 28.70 11.65
N ARG A 248 -13.64 29.70 11.72
CA ARG A 248 -14.80 29.81 10.79
C ARG A 248 -14.40 30.10 9.35
N SER A 249 -13.28 30.77 9.10
CA SER A 249 -12.76 30.99 7.75
C SER A 249 -12.07 29.75 7.15
N LEU A 250 -11.65 28.80 7.99
CA LEU A 250 -11.07 27.53 7.61
C LEU A 250 -12.11 26.40 7.49
N ASP A 251 -13.20 26.46 8.27
CA ASP A 251 -14.33 25.51 8.26
C ASP A 251 -15.24 25.70 7.04
N THR A 252 -14.66 25.64 5.84
CA THR A 252 -15.37 25.79 4.56
C THR A 252 -15.69 24.42 3.97
N ALA A 253 -16.83 24.33 3.28
CA ALA A 253 -17.30 23.11 2.63
C ALA A 253 -16.40 22.72 1.44
N THR A 254 -15.27 22.06 1.73
CA THR A 254 -14.47 21.39 0.71
C THR A 254 -15.33 20.30 0.05
N PRO A 255 -15.53 20.32 -1.27
CA PRO A 255 -16.35 19.31 -1.94
C PRO A 255 -15.75 17.92 -1.72
N ALA A 256 -16.59 16.95 -1.33
CA ALA A 256 -16.15 15.61 -0.95
C ALA A 256 -15.39 14.92 -2.12
N ARG A 257 -14.06 14.88 -2.00
CA ARG A 257 -13.17 14.75 -3.16
C ARG A 257 -12.99 13.32 -3.65
N LEU A 258 -13.96 12.88 -4.46
CA LEU A 258 -13.79 11.72 -5.35
C LEU A 258 -12.73 11.98 -6.45
N ASP A 259 -12.30 13.22 -6.70
CA ASP A 259 -11.21 13.53 -7.66
C ASP A 259 -9.90 12.79 -7.37
N ASN A 260 -9.70 12.29 -6.14
CA ASN A 260 -8.50 11.53 -5.77
C ASN A 260 -8.60 10.03 -6.10
N ALA A 261 -9.77 9.52 -6.54
CA ALA A 261 -9.99 8.10 -6.79
C ALA A 261 -10.96 7.86 -7.97
N ARG A 262 -10.47 7.27 -9.06
CA ARG A 262 -11.27 7.03 -10.28
C ARG A 262 -11.14 5.60 -10.78
N VAL A 263 -12.27 5.05 -11.22
CA VAL A 263 -12.38 3.73 -11.85
C VAL A 263 -12.47 3.91 -13.37
N MET A 264 -11.54 3.33 -14.11
CA MET A 264 -11.50 3.33 -15.57
C MET A 264 -11.77 1.92 -16.09
N ARG A 265 -12.80 1.73 -16.92
CA ARG A 265 -13.06 0.43 -17.58
C ARG A 265 -12.32 0.37 -18.91
N LEU A 266 -11.54 -0.69 -19.11
CA LEU A 266 -10.70 -0.91 -20.29
C LEU A 266 -11.48 -1.68 -21.37
N ARG A 267 -11.14 -1.46 -22.64
CA ARG A 267 -11.84 -2.04 -23.81
C ARG A 267 -11.04 -3.10 -24.55
N TYR A 268 -9.72 -2.98 -24.58
CA TYR A 268 -8.83 -3.81 -25.40
C TYR A 268 -7.64 -4.36 -24.61
N SER A 269 -7.23 -3.67 -23.55
CA SER A 269 -6.12 -4.06 -22.66
C SER A 269 -6.61 -4.69 -21.35
N ASP A 270 -5.75 -5.51 -20.74
CA ASP A 270 -6.01 -6.25 -19.50
C ASP A 270 -5.67 -5.38 -18.27
N ALA A 271 -6.65 -5.20 -17.37
CA ALA A 271 -6.50 -4.42 -16.14
C ALA A 271 -5.38 -4.93 -15.24
N LYS A 272 -5.15 -6.25 -15.17
CA LYS A 272 -4.09 -6.87 -14.37
C LYS A 272 -2.71 -6.45 -14.87
N GLN A 273 -2.51 -6.55 -16.18
CA GLN A 273 -1.25 -6.22 -16.85
C GLN A 273 -0.96 -4.72 -16.79
N LEU A 274 -1.97 -3.87 -17.04
CA LEU A 274 -1.79 -2.41 -16.91
C LEU A 274 -1.58 -1.98 -15.45
N ALA A 275 -2.21 -2.62 -14.47
CA ALA A 275 -1.96 -2.33 -13.06
C ALA A 275 -0.51 -2.63 -12.64
N GLU A 276 0.07 -3.74 -13.10
CA GLU A 276 1.46 -4.10 -12.81
C GLU A 276 2.46 -3.12 -13.45
N VAL A 277 2.22 -2.71 -14.71
CA VAL A 277 3.05 -1.70 -15.41
C VAL A 277 2.95 -0.32 -14.74
N LEU A 278 1.76 0.10 -14.29
CA LEU A 278 1.58 1.41 -13.67
C LEU A 278 2.01 1.44 -12.19
N ASP A 279 1.88 0.33 -11.45
CA ASP A 279 2.38 0.23 -10.08
C ASP A 279 3.91 0.13 -10.04
N THR A 280 4.55 -0.58 -10.97
CA THR A 280 6.02 -0.56 -11.10
C THR A 280 6.55 0.84 -11.44
N MET A 281 5.86 1.59 -12.30
CA MET A 281 6.16 3.01 -12.55
C MET A 281 6.01 3.87 -11.28
N GLY A 282 4.98 3.64 -10.46
CA GLY A 282 4.76 4.36 -9.19
C GLY A 282 5.74 3.98 -8.06
N GLN A 283 6.17 2.72 -8.01
CA GLN A 283 7.17 2.27 -7.05
C GLN A 283 8.56 2.86 -7.32
N GLY A 284 8.90 3.13 -8.58
CA GLY A 284 10.16 3.79 -8.96
C GLY A 284 10.38 5.17 -8.32
N THR A 285 9.32 5.86 -7.87
CA THR A 285 9.42 7.17 -7.19
C THR A 285 9.76 7.05 -5.70
N LYS A 286 9.75 5.85 -5.10
CA LYS A 286 10.03 5.67 -3.65
C LYS A 286 11.53 5.71 -3.29
N THR A 287 12.43 5.72 -4.26
CA THR A 287 13.88 5.55 -4.03
C THR A 287 14.71 6.79 -4.37
N THR A 288 14.63 7.84 -3.53
CA THR A 288 15.80 8.54 -2.95
C THR A 288 15.33 9.63 -1.97
N SER A 289 15.28 9.26 -0.69
CA SER A 289 15.29 10.23 0.42
C SER A 289 16.58 10.05 1.22
N ILE A 290 17.72 10.16 0.53
CA ILE A 290 19.05 10.19 1.16
C ILE A 290 19.28 11.59 1.73
N SER A 291 19.75 11.65 2.97
CA SER A 291 19.79 12.86 3.78
C SER A 291 20.77 13.93 3.26
N THR A 292 20.24 15.04 2.73
CA THR A 292 20.87 16.37 2.81
C THR A 292 19.77 17.41 3.06
N GLY A 293 19.98 18.33 4.00
CA GLY A 293 18.91 19.18 4.55
C GLY A 293 18.57 20.43 3.72
N LEU A 294 17.79 20.27 2.64
CA LEU A 294 17.02 21.36 2.02
C LEU A 294 15.56 20.91 1.82
N LYS A 295 14.59 21.77 2.16
CA LYS A 295 13.15 21.44 2.15
C LYS A 295 12.45 21.97 0.90
N ASP A 296 12.67 21.33 -0.24
CA ASP A 296 11.69 21.36 -1.34
C ASP A 296 10.74 20.17 -1.17
N ALA A 297 9.59 20.43 -0.54
CA ALA A 297 8.62 19.42 -0.14
C ALA A 297 7.70 18.98 -1.31
N ALA A 298 8.28 18.71 -2.48
CA ALA A 298 7.61 18.03 -3.59
C ALA A 298 7.53 16.51 -3.33
N THR A 299 7.01 16.12 -2.16
CA THR A 299 6.79 14.73 -1.78
C THR A 299 5.63 14.18 -2.60
N SER A 300 5.92 13.68 -3.81
CA SER A 300 4.97 12.91 -4.62
C SER A 300 4.36 11.81 -3.75
N GLN A 301 3.08 11.97 -3.40
CA GLN A 301 2.37 10.96 -2.64
C GLN A 301 2.31 9.68 -3.48
N PRO A 302 2.44 8.49 -2.84
CA PRO A 302 2.38 7.23 -3.56
C PRO A 302 0.97 7.03 -4.10
N PHE A 303 0.78 7.23 -5.41
CA PHE A 303 -0.43 6.78 -6.07
C PHE A 303 -0.54 5.25 -5.98
N MET A 304 -1.77 4.75 -5.88
CA MET A 304 -2.07 3.32 -5.82
C MET A 304 -2.90 2.94 -7.02
N VAL A 305 -2.43 1.93 -7.76
CA VAL A 305 -3.16 1.33 -8.88
C VAL A 305 -3.57 -0.08 -8.50
N ARG A 306 -4.82 -0.46 -8.79
CA ARG A 306 -5.33 -1.83 -8.60
C ARG A 306 -6.23 -2.25 -9.74
N ALA A 307 -6.13 -3.52 -10.14
CA ALA A 307 -7.03 -4.13 -11.09
C ALA A 307 -8.26 -4.72 -10.39
N ASP A 308 -9.42 -4.59 -11.04
CA ASP A 308 -10.58 -5.45 -10.86
C ASP A 308 -10.71 -6.33 -12.11
N GLU A 309 -10.27 -7.58 -11.97
CA GLU A 309 -10.30 -8.59 -13.04
C GLU A 309 -11.74 -8.96 -13.46
N SER A 310 -12.74 -8.75 -12.59
CA SER A 310 -14.14 -9.08 -12.86
C SER A 310 -14.87 -8.03 -13.70
N GLN A 311 -14.41 -6.77 -13.64
CA GLN A 311 -14.94 -5.64 -14.40
C GLN A 311 -14.06 -5.24 -15.59
N ASN A 312 -12.89 -5.88 -15.76
CA ASN A 312 -11.74 -5.37 -16.52
C ASN A 312 -11.50 -3.87 -16.28
N ALA A 313 -11.41 -3.49 -15.01
CA ALA A 313 -11.35 -2.10 -14.58
C ALA A 313 -10.10 -1.79 -13.77
N LEU A 314 -9.57 -0.59 -13.99
CA LEU A 314 -8.43 -0.04 -13.28
C LEU A 314 -8.92 0.97 -12.24
N VAL A 315 -8.65 0.71 -10.97
CA VAL A 315 -8.90 1.63 -9.86
C VAL A 315 -7.61 2.39 -9.58
N ILE A 316 -7.63 3.70 -9.86
CA ILE A 316 -6.49 4.60 -9.66
C ILE A 316 -6.82 5.54 -8.49
N VAL A 317 -5.99 5.53 -7.45
CA VAL A 317 -6.03 6.47 -6.34
C VAL A 317 -4.77 7.32 -6.37
N ALA A 318 -4.89 8.62 -6.67
CA ALA A 318 -3.77 9.51 -6.96
C ALA A 318 -4.12 10.97 -6.63
N GLU A 319 -3.13 11.86 -6.62
CA GLU A 319 -3.40 13.30 -6.63
C GLU A 319 -4.01 13.73 -7.98
N ALA A 320 -4.94 14.68 -7.99
CA ALA A 320 -5.68 15.09 -9.18
C ALA A 320 -4.80 15.42 -10.42
N ALA A 321 -3.61 16.01 -10.20
CA ALA A 321 -2.64 16.27 -11.27
C ALA A 321 -2.03 14.98 -11.85
N GLN A 322 -1.63 14.03 -10.98
CA GLN A 322 -1.14 12.71 -11.39
C GLN A 322 -2.24 11.90 -12.09
N LEU A 323 -3.49 11.98 -11.60
CA LEU A 323 -4.62 11.25 -12.12
C LEU A 323 -4.98 11.64 -13.58
N ALA A 324 -4.74 12.90 -13.95
CA ALA A 324 -4.89 13.36 -15.34
C ALA A 324 -3.80 12.78 -16.26
N THR A 325 -2.55 12.75 -15.81
CA THR A 325 -1.43 12.13 -16.56
C THR A 325 -1.64 10.62 -16.74
N LEU A 326 -2.03 9.92 -15.68
CA LEU A 326 -2.35 8.49 -15.72
C LEU A 326 -3.54 8.19 -16.65
N GLU A 327 -4.53 9.09 -16.76
CA GLU A 327 -5.63 8.95 -17.72
C GLU A 327 -5.15 9.01 -19.18
N GLY A 328 -4.21 9.91 -19.49
CA GLY A 328 -3.59 10.02 -20.81
C GLY A 328 -2.87 8.72 -21.17
N ILE A 329 -2.00 8.24 -20.29
CA ILE A 329 -1.24 7.00 -20.45
C ILE A 329 -2.19 5.80 -20.62
N VAL A 330 -3.23 5.67 -19.79
CA VAL A 330 -4.20 4.56 -19.91
C VAL A 330 -4.99 4.63 -21.23
N LYS A 331 -5.35 5.83 -21.72
CA LYS A 331 -6.00 5.99 -23.04
C LYS A 331 -5.08 5.67 -24.22
N GLU A 332 -3.77 5.90 -24.07
CA GLU A 332 -2.77 5.55 -25.07
C GLU A 332 -2.40 4.06 -25.06
N LEU A 333 -2.54 3.38 -23.91
CA LEU A 333 -2.32 1.93 -23.76
C LEU A 333 -3.57 1.06 -23.99
N ASP A 334 -4.79 1.60 -23.85
CA ASP A 334 -6.05 0.90 -24.19
C ASP A 334 -6.42 1.12 -25.67
N GLN A 335 -5.51 0.73 -26.56
CA GLN A 335 -5.71 0.78 -28.02
C GLN A 335 -6.10 -0.59 -28.60
N PRO A 336 -6.86 -0.63 -29.70
CA PRO A 336 -7.23 -1.88 -30.36
C PRO A 336 -5.99 -2.58 -30.96
N ARG A 337 -5.61 -3.71 -30.37
CA ARG A 337 -4.55 -4.58 -30.92
C ARG A 337 -5.00 -5.24 -32.22
N ALA A 338 -4.16 -5.17 -33.25
CA ALA A 338 -4.39 -5.88 -34.50
C ALA A 338 -4.28 -7.41 -34.29
N GLN A 339 -4.93 -8.16 -35.17
CA GLN A 339 -4.86 -9.61 -35.20
C GLN A 339 -4.01 -10.07 -36.39
N VAL A 340 -3.47 -11.28 -36.31
CA VAL A 340 -2.71 -11.90 -37.39
C VAL A 340 -3.35 -13.25 -37.70
N LEU A 341 -3.80 -13.39 -38.94
CA LEU A 341 -4.22 -14.65 -39.51
C LEU A 341 -3.02 -15.30 -40.21
N ILE A 342 -2.64 -16.49 -39.77
CA ILE A 342 -1.58 -17.27 -40.39
C ILE A 342 -2.21 -18.45 -41.14
N HIS A 343 -1.79 -18.64 -42.38
CA HIS A 343 -1.98 -19.87 -43.13
C HIS A 343 -0.62 -20.52 -43.33
N ALA A 344 -0.47 -21.79 -42.94
CA ALA A 344 0.64 -22.61 -43.42
C ALA A 344 0.17 -23.48 -44.59
N ALA A 345 1.11 -23.88 -45.45
CA ALA A 345 0.91 -24.96 -46.41
C ALA A 345 2.12 -25.88 -46.34
N ILE A 346 1.89 -27.12 -45.91
CA ILE A 346 2.90 -28.17 -45.83
C ILE A 346 2.68 -29.08 -47.04
N VAL A 347 3.71 -29.23 -47.87
CA VAL A 347 3.68 -30.04 -49.08
C VAL A 347 4.73 -31.13 -48.95
N GLU A 348 4.34 -32.40 -48.95
CA GLU A 348 5.26 -33.54 -49.06
C GLU A 348 4.93 -34.37 -50.30
N VAL A 349 5.87 -34.41 -51.24
CA VAL A 349 5.84 -35.34 -52.39
C VAL A 349 6.84 -36.44 -52.11
N SER A 350 6.38 -37.69 -52.01
CA SER A 350 7.23 -38.84 -51.76
C SER A 350 6.93 -39.99 -52.73
N GLY A 351 7.92 -40.86 -52.93
CA GLY A 351 7.79 -42.03 -53.78
C GLY A 351 8.97 -42.98 -53.65
N ASP A 352 8.75 -44.23 -54.04
CA ASP A 352 9.79 -45.25 -54.09
C ASP A 352 9.72 -46.04 -55.39
N ILE A 353 10.89 -46.31 -55.97
CA ILE A 353 11.07 -47.19 -57.11
C ILE A 353 11.86 -48.39 -56.60
N SER A 354 11.31 -49.59 -56.73
CA SER A 354 11.93 -50.81 -56.22
C SER A 354 11.98 -51.88 -57.30
N GLU A 355 13.18 -52.13 -57.83
CA GLU A 355 13.43 -53.16 -58.82
C GLU A 355 14.11 -54.36 -58.15
N ALA A 356 13.60 -55.57 -58.37
CA ALA A 356 14.21 -56.79 -57.89
C ALA A 356 14.19 -57.88 -58.96
N LEU A 357 15.34 -58.50 -59.21
CA LEU A 357 15.52 -59.55 -60.21
C LEU A 357 16.48 -60.63 -59.69
N GLY A 358 16.12 -61.90 -59.88
CA GLY A 358 17.05 -63.01 -59.69
C GLY A 358 16.47 -64.36 -60.07
N VAL A 359 17.35 -65.36 -60.14
CA VAL A 359 17.00 -66.75 -60.46
C VAL A 359 17.42 -67.66 -59.32
N GLN A 360 16.48 -68.43 -58.80
CA GLN A 360 16.70 -69.45 -57.77
C GLN A 360 16.70 -70.84 -58.40
N TRP A 361 17.46 -71.76 -57.82
CA TRP A 361 17.65 -73.11 -58.38
C TRP A 361 17.38 -74.17 -57.31
N ALA A 362 16.75 -75.26 -57.71
CA ALA A 362 16.54 -76.43 -56.87
C ALA A 362 16.83 -77.71 -57.65
N PHE A 363 17.54 -78.64 -57.02
CA PHE A 363 17.94 -79.93 -57.56
C PHE A 363 17.56 -81.06 -56.60
N ASN A 364 17.05 -82.15 -57.16
CA ASN A 364 16.57 -83.33 -56.46
C ASN A 364 16.96 -84.59 -57.23
N GLY A 365 18.19 -85.06 -57.02
CA GLY A 365 18.73 -86.29 -57.58
C GLY A 365 18.42 -87.55 -56.75
N GLY A 366 17.52 -87.48 -55.76
CA GLY A 366 17.14 -88.58 -54.86
C GLY A 366 18.21 -88.96 -53.82
N ARG A 367 19.48 -89.09 -54.22
CA ARG A 367 20.64 -89.27 -53.32
C ARG A 367 21.37 -87.97 -52.97
N ALA A 368 21.14 -86.91 -53.75
CA ALA A 368 21.67 -85.59 -53.52
C ALA A 368 20.57 -84.55 -53.80
N GLN A 369 20.38 -83.63 -52.86
CA GLN A 369 19.40 -82.55 -52.95
C GLN A 369 20.12 -81.24 -52.64
N GLY A 370 19.81 -80.17 -53.37
CA GLY A 370 20.50 -78.89 -53.22
C GLY A 370 19.65 -77.72 -53.71
N VAL A 371 19.82 -76.56 -53.08
CA VAL A 371 19.02 -75.37 -53.36
C VAL A 371 19.90 -74.12 -53.31
N VAL A 372 19.75 -73.27 -54.32
CA VAL A 372 20.21 -71.87 -54.36
C VAL A 372 18.98 -71.00 -54.14
N ASN A 373 18.75 -70.61 -52.89
CA ASN A 373 17.71 -69.66 -52.50
C ASN A 373 18.35 -68.28 -52.23
N PHE A 374 17.63 -67.20 -52.50
CA PHE A 374 18.09 -65.83 -52.25
C PHE A 374 17.11 -65.06 -51.36
N PRO A 375 17.60 -64.27 -50.38
CA PRO A 375 16.74 -63.55 -49.46
C PRO A 375 16.01 -62.41 -50.18
N GLY A 376 14.67 -62.51 -50.27
CA GLY A 376 13.83 -61.41 -50.75
C GLY A 376 12.65 -61.78 -51.66
N THR A 377 12.51 -63.04 -52.07
CA THR A 377 11.39 -63.53 -52.91
C THR A 377 10.19 -64.06 -52.13
N GLY A 378 10.29 -64.20 -50.80
CA GLY A 378 9.24 -64.76 -49.94
C GLY A 378 9.05 -66.29 -50.02
N ILE A 379 9.16 -66.89 -51.22
CA ILE A 379 8.91 -68.33 -51.41
C ILE A 379 10.14 -69.19 -51.09
N PRO A 380 10.05 -70.20 -50.21
CA PRO A 380 11.04 -71.27 -50.15
C PRO A 380 10.88 -72.21 -51.35
N ILE A 381 11.88 -72.28 -52.23
CA ILE A 381 11.77 -73.02 -53.50
C ILE A 381 11.43 -74.52 -53.36
N LEU A 382 11.76 -75.18 -52.24
CA LEU A 382 11.31 -76.56 -51.97
C LEU A 382 9.77 -76.70 -51.92
N GLY A 383 9.05 -75.66 -51.49
CA GLY A 383 7.59 -75.61 -51.57
C GLY A 383 7.10 -75.28 -52.97
N ALA A 384 7.70 -74.28 -53.62
CA ALA A 384 7.39 -73.87 -54.99
C ALA A 384 7.53 -75.00 -56.03
N LEU A 385 8.41 -75.97 -55.78
CA LEU A 385 8.54 -77.17 -56.61
C LEU A 385 7.26 -78.01 -56.69
N LYS A 386 6.40 -78.01 -55.66
CA LYS A 386 5.23 -78.89 -55.59
C LYS A 386 3.93 -78.31 -56.17
N PHE A 387 3.78 -76.99 -56.23
CA PHE A 387 2.49 -76.33 -56.56
C PHE A 387 1.31 -76.89 -55.76
N ASP A 388 1.47 -76.95 -54.45
CA ASP A 388 0.37 -77.21 -53.52
C ASP A 388 -0.46 -75.92 -53.34
N GLU A 389 -1.74 -76.05 -53.00
CA GLU A 389 -2.77 -75.00 -53.04
C GLU A 389 -2.52 -73.84 -52.03
N SER A 390 -1.50 -73.98 -51.19
CA SER A 390 -1.10 -73.05 -50.12
C SER A 390 0.12 -72.17 -50.45
N THR A 391 0.72 -72.26 -51.64
CA THR A 391 1.90 -71.42 -51.98
C THR A 391 1.52 -69.96 -52.24
N VAL A 392 1.75 -69.09 -51.25
CA VAL A 392 1.58 -67.63 -51.36
C VAL A 392 2.39 -67.08 -52.54
N ALA A 393 1.70 -66.43 -53.48
CA ALA A 393 2.33 -65.73 -54.60
C ALA A 393 2.88 -64.37 -54.13
N PRO A 394 4.21 -64.13 -54.17
CA PRO A 394 4.79 -62.81 -53.93
C PRO A 394 4.51 -61.85 -55.08
N GLU A 395 4.72 -60.56 -54.81
CA GLU A 395 4.58 -59.48 -55.77
C GLU A 395 5.56 -59.61 -56.95
N GLY A 396 5.05 -59.35 -58.16
CA GLY A 396 5.82 -59.39 -59.41
C GLY A 396 5.50 -60.60 -60.29
N ALA A 397 6.41 -60.89 -61.22
CA ALA A 397 6.33 -62.02 -62.14
C ALA A 397 7.16 -63.21 -61.63
N LEU A 398 6.59 -64.41 -61.77
CA LEU A 398 7.17 -65.69 -61.35
C LEU A 398 7.14 -66.66 -62.53
N LEU A 399 8.30 -67.20 -62.92
CA LEU A 399 8.38 -68.24 -63.94
C LEU A 399 9.17 -69.44 -63.42
N LYS A 400 8.49 -70.58 -63.27
CA LYS A 400 9.07 -71.87 -62.91
C LYS A 400 9.41 -72.65 -64.18
N LEU A 401 10.64 -73.13 -64.30
CA LEU A 401 11.10 -73.93 -65.43
C LEU A 401 11.76 -75.21 -64.91
N GLY A 402 11.22 -76.39 -65.23
CA GLY A 402 11.84 -77.64 -64.78
C GLY A 402 10.93 -78.87 -64.67
N THR A 403 11.43 -79.86 -63.92
CA THR A 403 10.83 -81.17 -63.61
C THR A 403 11.06 -81.51 -62.13
N ASP A 404 10.48 -82.60 -61.62
CA ASP A 404 10.61 -83.06 -60.23
C ASP A 404 12.05 -83.23 -59.71
N ARG A 405 13.03 -83.32 -60.63
CA ARG A 405 14.46 -83.47 -60.34
C ARG A 405 15.27 -82.17 -60.43
N PHE A 406 14.76 -81.14 -61.09
CA PHE A 406 15.46 -79.88 -61.32
C PHE A 406 14.48 -78.78 -61.67
N GLY A 407 14.49 -77.68 -60.92
CA GLY A 407 13.65 -76.51 -61.20
C GLY A 407 14.39 -75.19 -60.99
N ALA A 408 14.18 -74.26 -61.91
CA ALA A 408 14.50 -72.85 -61.76
C ALA A 408 13.24 -72.08 -61.36
N LEU A 409 13.40 -71.03 -60.55
CA LEU A 409 12.38 -70.02 -60.28
C LEU A 409 12.97 -68.64 -60.61
N ILE A 410 12.47 -68.02 -61.66
CA ILE A 410 12.77 -66.61 -61.99
C ILE A 410 11.77 -65.75 -61.23
N SER A 411 12.27 -64.74 -60.52
CA SER A 411 11.45 -63.72 -59.84
C SER A 411 11.89 -62.34 -60.33
N ALA A 412 10.91 -61.55 -60.80
CA ALA A 412 11.12 -60.20 -61.31
C ALA A 412 10.00 -59.26 -60.81
N LEU A 413 10.38 -58.16 -60.16
CA LEU A 413 9.49 -57.13 -59.64
C LEU A 413 10.02 -55.75 -60.01
N ALA A 414 9.13 -54.85 -60.41
CA ALA A 414 9.38 -53.43 -60.51
C ALA A 414 8.15 -52.69 -59.95
N SER A 415 8.29 -52.01 -58.81
CA SER A 415 7.27 -51.15 -58.23
C SER A 415 7.65 -49.68 -58.38
N ASN A 416 6.65 -48.80 -58.44
CA ASN A 416 6.85 -47.36 -58.51
C ASN A 416 5.69 -46.63 -57.80
N THR A 417 5.88 -46.34 -56.52
CA THR A 417 4.90 -45.69 -55.64
C THR A 417 5.02 -44.18 -55.74
N HIS A 418 3.88 -43.47 -55.80
CA HIS A 418 3.82 -42.01 -55.72
C HIS A 418 2.81 -41.60 -54.65
N SER A 419 3.17 -40.61 -53.83
CA SER A 419 2.33 -40.00 -52.80
C SER A 419 2.51 -38.48 -52.79
N ASN A 420 1.43 -37.76 -52.53
CA ASN A 420 1.43 -36.31 -52.40
C ASN A 420 0.50 -35.91 -51.25
N LEU A 421 1.04 -35.18 -50.28
CA LEU A 421 0.34 -34.69 -49.10
C LEU A 421 0.36 -33.16 -49.11
N LEU A 422 -0.82 -32.54 -49.10
CA LEU A 422 -1.01 -31.11 -48.89
C LEU A 422 -1.82 -30.91 -47.61
N SER A 423 -1.22 -30.23 -46.64
CA SER A 423 -1.87 -29.88 -45.37
C SER A 423 -1.84 -28.37 -45.16
N THR A 424 -3.00 -27.74 -44.97
CA THR A 424 -3.13 -26.28 -44.90
C THR A 424 -3.77 -25.80 -43.59
N PRO A 425 -3.11 -25.97 -42.43
CA PRO A 425 -3.63 -25.46 -41.16
C PRO A 425 -3.61 -23.93 -41.13
N SER A 426 -4.62 -23.34 -40.49
CA SER A 426 -4.78 -21.89 -40.37
C SER A 426 -5.17 -21.49 -38.96
N LEU A 427 -4.63 -20.37 -38.46
CA LEU A 427 -4.81 -19.92 -37.09
C LEU A 427 -4.85 -18.39 -37.01
N LEU A 428 -5.78 -17.86 -36.22
CA LEU A 428 -5.94 -16.44 -35.94
C LEU A 428 -5.51 -16.16 -34.49
N THR A 429 -4.66 -15.17 -34.27
CA THR A 429 -4.26 -14.74 -32.91
C THR A 429 -4.09 -13.22 -32.83
N LEU A 430 -3.94 -12.69 -31.62
CA LEU A 430 -3.59 -11.29 -31.36
C LEU A 430 -2.08 -11.08 -31.53
N ASP A 431 -1.69 -9.83 -31.79
CA ASP A 431 -0.29 -9.42 -31.70
C ASP A 431 0.33 -9.72 -30.33
N ASN A 432 1.59 -10.19 -30.32
CA ASN A 432 2.34 -10.68 -29.16
C ASN A 432 1.66 -11.83 -28.37
N GLN A 433 0.57 -12.43 -28.88
CA GLN A 433 -0.12 -13.55 -28.23
C GLN A 433 0.23 -14.88 -28.90
N GLU A 434 0.81 -15.80 -28.12
CA GLU A 434 1.03 -17.17 -28.56
C GLU A 434 -0.30 -17.90 -28.75
N ALA A 435 -0.42 -18.65 -29.85
CA ALA A 435 -1.52 -19.55 -30.10
C ALA A 435 -1.02 -20.85 -30.76
N GLU A 436 -1.76 -21.95 -30.59
CA GLU A 436 -1.44 -23.26 -31.14
C GLU A 436 -2.68 -23.93 -31.73
N ILE A 437 -2.50 -24.66 -32.84
CA ILE A 437 -3.50 -25.56 -33.41
C ILE A 437 -2.89 -26.96 -33.56
N ILE A 438 -3.54 -27.95 -32.95
CA ILE A 438 -3.17 -29.37 -33.02
C ILE A 438 -4.28 -30.13 -33.76
N VAL A 439 -3.91 -30.86 -34.82
CA VAL A 439 -4.81 -31.69 -35.62
C VAL A 439 -4.20 -33.08 -35.75
N GLY A 440 -4.72 -34.06 -35.01
CA GLY A 440 -4.10 -35.38 -34.90
C GLY A 440 -4.93 -36.41 -34.15
N GLN A 441 -4.26 -37.49 -33.71
CA GLN A 441 -4.80 -38.59 -32.94
C GLN A 441 -4.02 -38.75 -31.63
N ASN A 442 -4.73 -38.94 -30.51
CA ASN A 442 -4.09 -39.17 -29.21
C ASN A 442 -3.89 -40.67 -28.96
N VAL A 443 -2.67 -41.19 -29.19
CA VAL A 443 -2.37 -42.62 -29.18
C VAL A 443 -1.63 -43.07 -27.91
N PRO A 444 -1.84 -44.32 -27.45
CA PRO A 444 -1.16 -44.84 -26.27
C PRO A 444 0.21 -45.43 -26.61
N PHE A 445 1.23 -45.08 -25.83
CA PHE A 445 2.55 -45.68 -25.82
C PHE A 445 2.74 -46.46 -24.52
N LYS A 446 3.37 -47.64 -24.55
CA LYS A 446 3.63 -48.42 -23.33
C LYS A 446 4.90 -47.91 -22.65
N THR A 447 4.79 -47.45 -21.41
CA THR A 447 5.94 -46.95 -20.62
C THR A 447 6.50 -47.97 -19.63
N GLY A 448 5.82 -49.10 -19.45
CA GLY A 448 6.32 -50.24 -18.70
C GLY A 448 5.32 -51.38 -18.65
N SER A 449 5.82 -52.60 -18.39
CA SER A 449 5.02 -53.79 -18.17
C SER A 449 5.48 -54.53 -16.91
N TYR A 450 4.55 -55.07 -16.14
CA TYR A 450 4.86 -55.89 -14.97
C TYR A 450 4.10 -57.22 -15.04
N ALA A 451 4.84 -58.31 -15.24
CA ALA A 451 4.34 -59.67 -15.16
C ALA A 451 4.45 -60.17 -13.72
N THR A 452 3.39 -60.77 -13.19
CA THR A 452 3.46 -61.43 -11.87
C THR A 452 4.06 -62.83 -12.02
N THR A 453 4.97 -63.20 -11.11
CA THR A 453 5.60 -64.52 -11.10
C THR A 453 4.66 -65.58 -10.52
N GLY A 454 3.63 -65.93 -11.28
CA GLY A 454 2.61 -66.93 -10.93
C GLY A 454 1.78 -67.37 -12.14
N SER A 455 0.70 -68.12 -11.89
CA SER A 455 -0.18 -68.72 -12.90
C SER A 455 -1.12 -67.69 -13.58
N GLY A 456 -0.53 -66.64 -14.15
CA GLY A 456 -1.22 -65.57 -14.89
C GLY A 456 -0.23 -64.66 -15.65
N ALA A 457 0.98 -65.15 -15.93
CA ALA A 457 2.05 -64.36 -16.53
C ALA A 457 1.80 -63.92 -17.99
N ASP A 458 0.85 -64.57 -18.68
CA ASP A 458 0.54 -64.33 -20.10
C ASP A 458 -0.17 -62.99 -20.38
N ASN A 459 -0.55 -62.23 -19.35
CA ASN A 459 -1.19 -60.93 -19.51
C ASN A 459 -0.62 -59.89 -18.50
N PRO A 460 0.60 -59.39 -18.72
CA PRO A 460 1.25 -58.43 -17.82
C PRO A 460 0.51 -57.09 -17.77
N PHE A 461 0.47 -56.47 -16.59
CA PHE A 461 -0.12 -55.14 -16.44
C PHE A 461 0.78 -54.11 -17.14
N THR A 462 0.26 -53.38 -18.14
CA THR A 462 1.02 -52.37 -18.88
C THR A 462 0.57 -50.95 -18.57
N THR A 463 1.50 -50.12 -18.12
CA THR A 463 1.29 -48.67 -17.98
C THR A 463 1.34 -48.02 -19.37
N VAL A 464 0.40 -47.13 -19.67
CA VAL A 464 0.36 -46.39 -20.93
C VAL A 464 0.42 -44.88 -20.71
N GLU A 465 1.24 -44.21 -21.51
CA GLU A 465 1.31 -42.76 -21.67
C GLU A 465 0.56 -42.37 -22.95
N ARG A 466 -0.12 -41.22 -22.93
CA ARG A 466 -0.94 -40.72 -24.04
C ARG A 466 -0.21 -39.57 -24.73
N LYS A 467 -0.04 -39.64 -26.06
CA LYS A 467 0.66 -38.61 -26.85
C LYS A 467 -0.12 -38.30 -28.11
N ASP A 468 -0.20 -37.01 -28.43
CA ASP A 468 -0.82 -36.53 -29.66
C ASP A 468 0.14 -36.68 -30.84
N VAL A 469 -0.36 -37.27 -31.92
CA VAL A 469 0.38 -37.57 -33.16
C VAL A 469 -0.39 -36.96 -34.32
N GLY A 470 0.24 -36.05 -35.07
CA GLY A 470 -0.40 -35.31 -36.15
C GLY A 470 0.33 -34.01 -36.44
N ILE A 471 -0.43 -32.99 -36.88
CA ILE A 471 0.10 -31.68 -37.22
C ILE A 471 -0.10 -30.75 -36.02
N SER A 472 0.98 -30.23 -35.43
CA SER A 472 0.91 -29.02 -34.60
C SER A 472 1.51 -27.84 -35.36
N LEU A 473 0.84 -26.69 -35.25
CA LEU A 473 1.37 -25.39 -35.61
C LEU A 473 1.16 -24.44 -34.42
N LYS A 474 2.26 -24.09 -33.77
CA LYS A 474 2.35 -23.15 -32.66
C LYS A 474 3.08 -21.89 -33.14
N ILE A 475 2.52 -20.72 -32.82
CA ILE A 475 3.02 -19.47 -33.38
C ILE A 475 2.79 -18.30 -32.44
N LYS A 476 3.76 -17.38 -32.42
CA LYS A 476 3.67 -16.10 -31.74
C LYS A 476 4.08 -14.97 -32.70
N PRO A 477 3.13 -14.15 -33.19
CA PRO A 477 3.43 -13.03 -34.05
C PRO A 477 3.82 -11.78 -33.24
N TYR A 478 4.58 -10.91 -33.90
CA TYR A 478 4.92 -9.56 -33.45
C TYR A 478 4.84 -8.65 -34.68
N ILE A 479 3.93 -7.69 -34.69
CA ILE A 479 3.79 -6.70 -35.76
C ILE A 479 4.80 -5.58 -35.51
N ASN A 480 5.63 -5.28 -36.52
CA ASN A 480 6.53 -4.13 -36.48
C ASN A 480 5.94 -2.95 -37.27
N GLU A 481 6.54 -1.78 -37.09
CA GLU A 481 6.35 -0.64 -37.97
C GLU A 481 6.57 -1.00 -39.45
N GLY A 482 5.78 -0.39 -40.33
CA GLY A 482 5.85 -0.63 -41.78
C GLY A 482 5.07 -1.86 -42.30
N SER A 483 4.29 -2.56 -41.45
CA SER A 483 3.52 -3.76 -41.82
C SER A 483 4.36 -5.03 -42.09
N THR A 484 5.59 -5.07 -41.57
CA THR A 484 6.35 -6.32 -41.45
C THR A 484 5.93 -7.07 -40.19
N LEU A 485 5.94 -8.40 -40.24
CA LEU A 485 5.67 -9.26 -39.09
C LEU A 485 6.91 -10.09 -38.77
N ARG A 486 7.30 -10.12 -37.51
CA ARG A 486 8.23 -11.11 -36.97
C ARG A 486 7.42 -12.25 -36.35
N LEU A 487 7.65 -13.48 -36.79
CA LEU A 487 6.92 -14.66 -36.34
C LEU A 487 7.88 -15.64 -35.68
N GLU A 488 7.63 -15.99 -34.42
CA GLU A 488 8.23 -17.16 -33.77
C GLU A 488 7.34 -18.36 -34.10
N VAL A 489 7.86 -19.34 -34.86
CA VAL A 489 7.08 -20.47 -35.41
C VAL A 489 7.67 -21.79 -34.96
N GLU A 490 6.81 -22.63 -34.38
CA GLU A 490 7.06 -24.03 -34.04
C GLU A 490 6.06 -24.90 -34.80
N GLN A 491 6.56 -25.80 -35.65
CA GLN A 491 5.76 -26.59 -36.57
C GLN A 491 6.19 -28.05 -36.48
N GLU A 492 5.25 -28.94 -36.19
CA GLU A 492 5.46 -30.38 -36.15
C GLU A 492 4.49 -31.13 -37.07
N VAL A 493 5.00 -32.12 -37.80
CA VAL A 493 4.19 -33.19 -38.40
C VAL A 493 4.71 -34.52 -37.86
N SER A 494 3.88 -35.23 -37.13
CA SER A 494 4.10 -36.61 -36.71
C SER A 494 3.04 -37.54 -37.30
N ASP A 495 3.46 -38.75 -37.66
CA ASP A 495 2.61 -39.80 -38.23
C ASP A 495 3.01 -41.17 -37.68
N ILE A 496 2.05 -42.10 -37.65
CA ILE A 496 2.27 -43.45 -37.13
C ILE A 496 2.86 -44.30 -38.26
N ALA A 497 4.07 -44.82 -38.05
CA ALA A 497 4.70 -45.72 -39.00
C ALA A 497 3.96 -47.06 -39.03
N PRO A 498 3.81 -47.71 -40.20
CA PRO A 498 3.15 -49.01 -40.31
C PRO A 498 3.89 -50.07 -39.49
N ALA A 499 3.12 -50.95 -38.84
CA ALA A 499 3.64 -51.93 -37.89
C ALA A 499 4.67 -52.87 -38.54
N VAL A 500 5.90 -52.88 -38.00
CA VAL A 500 7.00 -53.69 -38.53
C VAL A 500 6.91 -55.11 -37.97
N SER A 501 6.71 -56.09 -38.85
CA SER A 501 6.64 -57.51 -38.51
C SER A 501 7.90 -57.97 -37.77
N GLY A 502 7.76 -58.30 -36.48
CA GLY A 502 8.85 -58.72 -35.60
C GLY A 502 9.11 -57.80 -34.40
N VAL A 503 8.45 -56.64 -34.34
CA VAL A 503 8.22 -55.91 -33.08
C VAL A 503 6.93 -56.45 -32.45
N ASP A 504 6.84 -56.50 -31.12
CA ASP A 504 5.60 -56.88 -30.43
C ASP A 504 4.45 -55.95 -30.85
N SER A 505 3.26 -56.54 -31.06
CA SER A 505 2.10 -55.95 -31.76
C SER A 505 1.38 -54.81 -31.04
N SER A 506 2.07 -54.10 -30.14
CA SER A 506 1.47 -53.11 -29.23
C SER A 506 2.38 -51.92 -28.89
N ASP A 507 3.54 -51.80 -29.52
CA ASP A 507 4.38 -50.59 -29.43
C ASP A 507 4.35 -49.84 -30.77
N LEU A 508 3.96 -48.56 -30.72
CA LEU A 508 3.76 -47.73 -31.90
C LEU A 508 5.04 -46.94 -32.21
N ILE A 509 5.54 -47.06 -33.44
CA ILE A 509 6.62 -46.21 -33.95
C ILE A 509 6.00 -44.97 -34.60
N THR A 510 6.50 -43.78 -34.28
CA THR A 510 6.08 -42.54 -34.94
C THR A 510 7.23 -41.89 -35.69
N ASN A 511 6.96 -41.49 -36.93
CA ASN A 511 7.77 -40.52 -37.65
C ASN A 511 7.50 -39.13 -37.07
N LYS A 512 8.53 -38.28 -36.99
CA LYS A 512 8.41 -36.90 -36.49
C LYS A 512 9.28 -35.96 -37.33
N ARG A 513 8.64 -34.99 -37.98
CA ARG A 513 9.24 -33.85 -38.69
C ARG A 513 8.97 -32.62 -37.83
N ALA A 514 10.00 -31.89 -37.42
CA ALA A 514 9.83 -30.71 -36.57
C ALA A 514 10.72 -29.56 -37.04
N LEU A 515 10.18 -28.34 -37.00
CA LEU A 515 10.84 -27.10 -37.39
C LEU A 515 10.55 -26.05 -36.30
N LYS A 516 11.59 -25.34 -35.86
CA LYS A 516 11.48 -24.17 -35.00
C LYS A 516 12.32 -23.04 -35.60
N SER A 517 11.71 -21.89 -35.87
CA SER A 517 12.39 -20.76 -36.51
C SER A 517 11.74 -19.42 -36.14
N THR A 518 12.53 -18.35 -36.18
CA THR A 518 12.03 -16.97 -36.08
C THR A 518 12.26 -16.29 -37.41
N ILE A 519 11.17 -15.88 -38.07
CA ILE A 519 11.17 -15.37 -39.44
C ILE A 519 10.58 -13.96 -39.50
N LEU A 520 10.94 -13.19 -40.53
CA LEU A 520 10.34 -11.89 -40.84
C LEU A 520 9.66 -11.99 -42.21
N ALA A 521 8.43 -11.49 -42.30
CA ALA A 521 7.57 -11.57 -43.49
C ALA A 521 6.82 -10.25 -43.70
N ASP A 522 6.52 -9.91 -44.95
CA ASP A 522 5.59 -8.83 -45.29
C ASP A 522 4.12 -9.30 -45.18
N ASP A 523 3.21 -8.36 -44.94
CA ASP A 523 1.77 -8.61 -44.88
C ASP A 523 1.26 -9.27 -46.18
N GLY A 524 0.58 -10.42 -46.06
CA GLY A 524 0.04 -11.19 -47.17
C GLY A 524 1.07 -11.96 -48.02
N GLN A 525 2.37 -11.86 -47.74
CA GLN A 525 3.45 -12.54 -48.48
C GLN A 525 3.49 -14.05 -48.21
N ILE A 526 3.76 -14.87 -49.22
CA ILE A 526 4.07 -16.29 -49.04
C ILE A 526 5.59 -16.44 -48.89
N ILE A 527 6.04 -17.01 -47.78
CA ILE A 527 7.46 -17.32 -47.51
C ILE A 527 7.66 -18.82 -47.28
N VAL A 528 8.86 -19.32 -47.57
CA VAL A 528 9.27 -20.70 -47.25
C VAL A 528 9.99 -20.68 -45.91
N ILE A 529 9.45 -21.36 -44.89
CA ILE A 529 10.14 -21.46 -43.58
C ILE A 529 11.27 -22.49 -43.63
N GLY A 530 11.10 -23.54 -44.44
CA GLY A 530 12.08 -24.61 -44.59
C GLY A 530 11.55 -25.78 -45.43
N GLY A 531 12.35 -26.83 -45.49
CA GLY A 531 12.03 -28.05 -46.23
C GLY A 531 13.12 -29.11 -46.07
N LEU A 532 12.87 -30.30 -46.59
CA LEU A 532 13.80 -31.43 -46.61
C LEU A 532 13.71 -32.14 -47.96
N ILE A 533 14.84 -32.31 -48.64
CA ILE A 533 14.95 -33.17 -49.82
C ILE A 533 15.80 -34.37 -49.41
N LYS A 534 15.22 -35.55 -49.52
CA LYS A 534 15.85 -36.84 -49.23
C LYS A 534 15.80 -37.69 -50.50
N ASP A 535 16.96 -38.09 -51.00
CA ASP A 535 17.12 -39.10 -52.05
C ASP A 535 18.00 -40.21 -51.48
N SER A 536 17.57 -41.47 -51.61
CA SER A 536 18.19 -42.60 -50.91
C SER A 536 18.15 -43.84 -51.80
N VAL A 537 19.32 -44.24 -52.31
CA VAL A 537 19.48 -45.44 -53.15
C VAL A 537 20.09 -46.57 -52.33
N ARG A 538 19.38 -47.70 -52.23
CA ARG A 538 19.81 -48.93 -51.56
C ARG A 538 19.94 -50.06 -52.59
N SER A 539 21.17 -50.44 -52.90
CA SER A 539 21.49 -51.61 -53.74
C SER A 539 21.86 -52.81 -52.87
N GLN A 540 21.06 -53.88 -52.91
CA GLN A 540 21.33 -55.15 -52.24
C GLN A 540 21.59 -56.25 -53.27
N LYS A 541 22.80 -56.84 -53.25
CA LYS A 541 23.24 -57.83 -54.22
C LYS A 541 23.70 -59.10 -53.50
N SER A 542 23.05 -60.23 -53.81
CA SER A 542 23.33 -61.57 -53.28
C SER A 542 23.64 -62.51 -54.44
N GLY A 543 24.48 -63.53 -54.23
CA GLY A 543 24.84 -64.44 -55.30
C GLY A 543 25.79 -65.54 -54.85
N VAL A 544 25.83 -66.64 -55.60
CA VAL A 544 26.73 -67.77 -55.31
C VAL A 544 28.17 -67.32 -55.61
N PRO A 545 29.13 -67.47 -54.66
CA PRO A 545 30.53 -67.16 -54.91
C PRO A 545 31.07 -67.88 -56.15
N LEU A 546 31.99 -67.23 -56.86
CA LEU A 546 32.52 -67.64 -58.18
C LEU A 546 31.48 -67.58 -59.31
N LEU A 547 30.34 -68.27 -59.19
CA LEU A 547 29.35 -68.38 -60.27
C LEU A 547 28.66 -67.07 -60.62
N ARG A 548 28.36 -66.21 -59.63
CA ARG A 548 27.72 -64.89 -59.82
C ARG A 548 28.55 -63.90 -60.67
N ASP A 549 29.87 -64.12 -60.74
CA ASP A 549 30.86 -63.19 -61.30
C ASP A 549 31.23 -63.55 -62.76
N ILE A 550 30.69 -64.65 -63.30
CA ILE A 550 30.88 -65.07 -64.70
C ILE A 550 30.18 -64.07 -65.66
N PRO A 551 30.84 -63.58 -66.73
CA PRO A 551 30.20 -62.69 -67.69
C PRO A 551 28.98 -63.36 -68.35
N TYR A 552 27.89 -62.60 -68.50
CA TYR A 552 26.56 -63.04 -68.94
C TYR A 552 25.89 -64.08 -68.02
N LEU A 553 26.49 -65.26 -67.84
CA LEU A 553 25.91 -66.37 -67.08
C LEU A 553 25.77 -66.08 -65.58
N GLY A 554 26.60 -65.20 -64.99
CA GLY A 554 26.53 -64.84 -63.58
C GLY A 554 25.22 -64.13 -63.19
N ALA A 555 24.46 -63.59 -64.15
CA ALA A 555 23.11 -63.10 -63.93
C ALA A 555 22.15 -64.21 -63.45
N LEU A 556 22.39 -65.47 -63.81
CA LEU A 556 21.62 -66.63 -63.38
C LEU A 556 21.96 -67.09 -61.94
N PHE A 557 23.08 -66.67 -61.39
CA PHE A 557 23.57 -67.10 -60.07
C PHE A 557 23.60 -65.95 -59.05
N ARG A 558 22.81 -64.91 -59.30
CA ARG A 558 22.66 -63.74 -58.44
C ARG A 558 21.20 -63.29 -58.32
N TRP A 559 20.97 -62.49 -57.30
CA TRP A 559 19.75 -61.74 -57.05
C TRP A 559 20.15 -60.32 -56.67
N SER A 560 19.50 -59.33 -57.29
CA SER A 560 19.70 -57.92 -57.01
C SER A 560 18.36 -57.26 -56.72
N ARG A 561 18.30 -56.48 -55.64
CA ARG A 561 17.23 -55.52 -55.37
C ARG A 561 17.86 -54.14 -55.24
N ASP A 562 17.47 -53.24 -56.14
CA ASP A 562 17.88 -51.84 -56.13
C ASP A 562 16.62 -51.01 -55.84
N THR A 563 16.60 -50.32 -54.69
CA THR A 563 15.46 -49.51 -54.22
C THR A 563 15.88 -48.05 -54.08
N GLN A 564 15.23 -47.14 -54.79
CA GLN A 564 15.39 -45.69 -54.65
C GLN A 564 14.17 -45.10 -53.96
N THR A 565 14.36 -44.38 -52.86
CA THR A 565 13.30 -43.65 -52.16
C THR A 565 13.58 -42.16 -52.20
N LYS A 566 12.59 -41.36 -52.64
CA LYS A 566 12.67 -39.91 -52.74
C LYS A 566 11.54 -39.26 -51.93
N SER A 567 11.86 -38.23 -51.16
CA SER A 567 10.88 -37.41 -50.44
C SER A 567 11.31 -35.93 -50.48
N ASN A 568 10.39 -35.08 -50.88
CA ASN A 568 10.52 -33.63 -50.97
C ASN A 568 9.46 -33.00 -50.06
N LEU A 569 9.88 -32.47 -48.92
CA LEU A 569 9.05 -31.70 -47.98
C LEU A 569 9.33 -30.20 -48.15
N MET A 570 8.29 -29.37 -48.23
CA MET A 570 8.37 -27.91 -48.16
C MET A 570 7.30 -27.36 -47.21
N VAL A 571 7.67 -26.37 -46.40
CA VAL A 571 6.77 -25.68 -45.46
C VAL A 571 6.69 -24.22 -45.84
N PHE A 572 5.53 -23.81 -46.35
CA PHE A 572 5.20 -22.43 -46.69
C PHE A 572 4.36 -21.80 -45.58
N LEU A 573 4.49 -20.48 -45.40
CA LEU A 573 3.67 -19.70 -44.49
C LEU A 573 3.27 -18.38 -45.14
N ARG A 574 2.03 -17.97 -44.90
CA ARG A 574 1.46 -16.69 -45.32
C ARG A 574 0.79 -16.01 -44.11
N PRO A 575 1.37 -14.96 -43.52
CA PRO A 575 0.69 -14.14 -42.54
C PRO A 575 -0.25 -13.15 -43.25
N THR A 576 -1.21 -12.61 -42.51
CA THR A 576 -2.09 -11.53 -42.96
C THR A 576 -2.52 -10.73 -41.74
N ILE A 577 -2.21 -9.43 -41.71
CA ILE A 577 -2.61 -8.52 -40.63
C ILE A 577 -4.09 -8.17 -40.82
N VAL A 578 -4.88 -8.35 -39.78
CA VAL A 578 -6.31 -8.00 -39.77
C VAL A 578 -6.54 -6.87 -38.78
N ARG A 579 -6.85 -5.67 -39.31
CA ARG A 579 -6.92 -4.42 -38.54
C ARG A 579 -8.35 -4.02 -38.16
N SER A 580 -9.35 -4.37 -38.97
CA SER A 580 -10.75 -4.07 -38.69
C SER A 580 -11.64 -5.31 -38.60
N GLY A 581 -12.80 -5.15 -37.96
CA GLY A 581 -13.84 -6.17 -37.94
C GLY A 581 -14.47 -6.44 -39.31
N GLN A 582 -14.39 -5.47 -40.25
CA GLN A 582 -14.86 -5.68 -41.62
C GLN A 582 -13.93 -6.64 -42.37
N ASP A 583 -12.61 -6.46 -42.25
CA ASP A 583 -11.60 -7.36 -42.83
C ASP A 583 -11.78 -8.79 -42.28
N LEU A 584 -11.93 -8.93 -40.96
CA LEU A 584 -12.23 -10.23 -40.32
C LEU A 584 -13.49 -10.88 -40.89
N SER A 585 -14.56 -10.11 -41.06
CA SER A 585 -15.83 -10.63 -41.59
C SER A 585 -15.73 -11.08 -43.06
N GLY A 586 -15.05 -10.30 -43.91
CA GLY A 586 -14.85 -10.63 -45.32
C GLY A 586 -13.98 -11.87 -45.51
N ILE A 587 -12.86 -11.97 -44.78
CA ILE A 587 -12.00 -13.16 -44.81
C ILE A 587 -12.75 -14.40 -44.29
N SER A 588 -13.55 -14.26 -43.22
CA SER A 588 -14.36 -15.35 -42.69
C SER A 588 -15.44 -15.82 -43.67
N GLN A 589 -16.12 -14.89 -44.34
CA GLN A 589 -17.11 -15.22 -45.38
C GLN A 589 -16.47 -15.90 -46.59
N GLN A 590 -15.34 -15.40 -47.09
CA GLN A 590 -14.62 -16.03 -48.19
C GLN A 590 -14.16 -17.44 -47.82
N ARG A 591 -13.56 -17.63 -46.64
CA ARG A 591 -13.16 -18.97 -46.16
C ARG A 591 -14.32 -19.93 -45.98
N TYR A 592 -15.49 -19.43 -45.56
CA TYR A 592 -16.69 -20.24 -45.49
C TYR A 592 -17.19 -20.67 -46.89
N GLN A 593 -17.12 -19.78 -47.88
CA GLN A 593 -17.45 -20.08 -49.28
C GLN A 593 -16.47 -21.10 -49.89
N ASP A 594 -15.16 -20.90 -49.72
CA ASP A 594 -14.10 -21.86 -50.13
C ASP A 594 -14.43 -23.29 -49.63
N LEU A 595 -14.73 -23.42 -48.34
CA LEU A 595 -15.07 -24.69 -47.70
C LEU A 595 -16.43 -25.23 -48.16
N ARG A 596 -17.42 -24.37 -48.38
CA ARG A 596 -18.76 -24.76 -48.84
C ARG A 596 -18.73 -25.37 -50.23
N GLU A 597 -17.95 -24.79 -51.16
CA GLU A 597 -17.76 -25.34 -52.50
C GLU A 597 -17.07 -26.71 -52.50
N GLN A 598 -16.14 -26.92 -51.56
CA GLN A 598 -15.38 -28.18 -51.41
C GLN A 598 -16.16 -29.25 -50.60
N SER A 599 -17.17 -28.86 -49.82
CA SER A 599 -17.90 -29.75 -48.91
C SER A 599 -18.97 -30.62 -49.59
N GLN A 600 -18.98 -31.92 -49.26
CA GLN A 600 -20.10 -32.83 -49.48
C GLN A 600 -20.41 -33.58 -48.16
N PRO A 601 -21.62 -33.47 -47.58
CA PRO A 601 -22.75 -32.62 -48.00
C PRO A 601 -22.42 -31.12 -47.92
N ARG A 602 -23.18 -30.30 -48.66
CA ARG A 602 -23.02 -28.84 -48.68
C ARG A 602 -23.30 -28.22 -47.32
N LEU A 603 -22.43 -27.31 -46.89
CA LEU A 603 -22.68 -26.44 -45.74
C LEU A 603 -23.86 -25.46 -45.99
N PRO A 604 -24.47 -24.90 -44.91
CA PRO A 604 -25.49 -23.84 -44.99
C PRO A 604 -25.10 -22.61 -45.82
N ASP A 605 -26.05 -21.69 -46.08
CA ASP A 605 -25.80 -20.53 -46.94
C ASP A 605 -24.95 -19.44 -46.26
N GLU A 606 -25.03 -19.31 -44.94
CA GLU A 606 -24.27 -18.31 -44.17
C GLU A 606 -23.52 -18.96 -43.01
N ALA A 607 -22.31 -18.49 -42.72
CA ALA A 607 -21.49 -18.99 -41.61
C ALA A 607 -22.18 -18.86 -40.24
N ALA A 608 -23.09 -17.88 -40.07
CA ALA A 608 -23.90 -17.73 -38.86
C ALA A 608 -24.82 -18.94 -38.59
N GLN A 609 -25.34 -19.56 -39.65
CA GLN A 609 -26.27 -20.69 -39.57
C GLN A 609 -25.61 -21.99 -39.03
N LEU A 610 -24.28 -22.02 -38.87
CA LEU A 610 -23.58 -23.07 -38.12
C LEU A 610 -23.89 -23.03 -36.60
N PHE A 611 -24.23 -21.85 -36.08
CA PHE A 611 -24.49 -21.62 -34.65
C PHE A 611 -25.98 -21.65 -34.31
N ASP A 612 -26.87 -21.51 -35.30
CA ASP A 612 -28.31 -21.70 -35.16
C ASP A 612 -28.65 -23.19 -34.92
N ALA A 613 -28.77 -23.55 -33.65
CA ALA A 613 -29.00 -24.92 -33.21
C ALA A 613 -30.36 -25.48 -33.65
N ARG A 614 -30.38 -26.13 -34.83
CA ARG A 614 -31.43 -27.03 -35.34
C ARG A 614 -32.85 -26.45 -35.36
N ARG A 615 -33.24 -25.91 -36.51
CA ARG A 615 -34.59 -26.21 -37.05
C ARG A 615 -34.46 -27.40 -38.01
N PRO A 616 -35.14 -28.54 -37.77
CA PRO A 616 -35.14 -29.62 -38.75
C PRO A 616 -35.87 -29.18 -40.01
N ALA A 617 -35.37 -29.57 -41.17
CA ALA A 617 -36.05 -29.35 -42.45
C ALA A 617 -37.23 -30.32 -42.58
N SER A 618 -38.38 -29.94 -42.00
CA SER A 618 -39.64 -30.69 -42.07
C SER A 618 -40.71 -29.93 -42.83
N GLU A 619 -40.37 -29.41 -44.02
CA GLU A 619 -41.34 -28.79 -44.94
C GLU A 619 -40.92 -29.05 -46.40
N ALA A 620 -41.19 -30.29 -46.83
CA ALA A 620 -41.27 -30.69 -48.22
C ALA A 620 -42.58 -31.47 -48.38
N GLN A 621 -43.54 -30.88 -49.11
CA GLN A 621 -44.75 -31.52 -49.63
C GLN A 621 -44.64 -31.55 -51.16
#